data_AF-A0A7R8ZY96-F1
#
_entry.id   AF-A0A7R8ZY96-F1
#
_cell.length_a   1.000
_cell.length_b   1.000
_cell.length_c   1.000
_cell.angle_alpha   90.00
_cell.angle_beta   90.00
_cell.angle_gamma   90.00
#
_symmetry.space_group_name_H-M   'P 1'
#
loop_
_entity.id
_entity.type
_entity.pdbx_description
1 polymer ?
#
loop_
_entity_poly.entity_id
_entity_poly.type
_entity_poly.pdbx_seq_one_letter_code
_entity_poly.pdbx_strand_id
1 'polypeptide(L)'
;MEVGVTVELVMQELHFSNPYRLVWQSKVGPAAWLSPSTDEAITGLVKRGHRNILLVPIAFTSDHIETLHELDIEYAHDLAKKVGAEKIVRSGAPNDHPMFIDTLVDIVKNHLYGKVHLSPQFLMRCPLCVNSTCGLAKSWFLRHVPDPLNQHGVQNRKEK
;
A
#
# COMPACT_ATOMS: atom_id res chain seq x y z
N MET A 1 -7.18 4.60 -5.63
CA MET A 1 -6.19 3.52 -5.44
C MET A 1 -5.68 3.64 -4.00
N GLU A 2 -5.70 2.55 -3.22
CA GLU A 2 -5.49 2.58 -1.75
C GLU A 2 -4.17 3.24 -1.35
N VAL A 3 -3.07 2.91 -2.03
CA VAL A 3 -1.75 3.52 -1.79
C VAL A 3 -1.77 5.05 -1.91
N GLY A 4 -2.48 5.59 -2.91
CA GLY A 4 -2.61 7.04 -3.08
C GLY A 4 -3.37 7.72 -1.95
N VAL A 5 -4.36 7.03 -1.36
CA VAL A 5 -5.09 7.55 -0.18
C VAL A 5 -4.19 7.54 1.05
N THR A 6 -3.38 6.50 1.25
CA THR A 6 -2.40 6.46 2.34
C THR A 6 -1.40 7.62 2.25
N VAL A 7 -0.87 7.88 1.06
CA VAL A 7 0.04 9.02 0.83
C VAL A 7 -0.65 10.34 1.18
N GLU A 8 -1.87 10.55 0.71
CA GLU A 8 -2.63 11.78 0.99
C GLU A 8 -2.83 11.99 2.49
N LEU A 9 -3.25 10.97 3.23
CA LEU A 9 -3.46 11.06 4.69
C LEU A 9 -2.16 11.35 5.44
N VAL A 10 -1.04 10.74 5.05
CA VAL A 10 0.27 11.06 5.62
C VAL A 10 0.65 12.52 5.37
N MET A 11 0.43 13.02 4.15
CA MET A 11 0.77 14.41 3.82
C MET A 11 -0.15 15.42 4.53
N GLN A 12 -1.41 15.07 4.77
CA GLN A 12 -2.33 15.86 5.59
C GLN A 12 -1.86 15.98 7.05
N GLU A 13 -1.44 14.86 7.65
CA GLU A 13 -0.87 14.83 9.00
C GLU A 13 0.40 15.68 9.10
N LEU A 14 1.24 15.65 8.06
CA LEU A 14 2.44 16.49 7.95
C LEU A 14 2.16 17.94 7.52
N HIS A 15 0.89 18.33 7.43
CA HIS A 15 0.44 19.66 7.01
C HIS A 15 1.06 20.13 5.68
N PHE A 16 1.30 19.20 4.77
CA PHE A 16 1.93 19.46 3.47
C PHE A 16 3.24 20.25 3.58
N SER A 17 4.02 20.05 4.64
CA SER A 17 5.26 20.80 4.91
C SER A 17 6.30 20.72 3.79
N ASN A 18 6.24 19.66 2.97
CA ASN A 18 7.18 19.39 1.88
C ASN A 18 6.43 18.92 0.61
N PRO A 19 6.96 19.22 -0.59
CA PRO A 19 6.42 18.67 -1.83
C PRO A 19 6.67 17.16 -1.92
N TYR A 20 5.71 16.41 -2.48
CA TYR A 20 5.78 14.95 -2.58
C TYR A 20 5.32 14.43 -3.95
N ARG A 21 5.70 13.19 -4.28
CA ARG A 21 5.20 12.43 -5.43
C ARG A 21 5.07 10.96 -5.04
N LEU A 22 3.98 10.31 -5.47
CA LEU A 22 3.86 8.86 -5.46
C LEU A 22 4.48 8.29 -6.74
N VAL A 23 5.42 7.37 -6.59
CA VAL A 23 6.17 6.71 -7.66
C VAL A 23 6.27 5.21 -7.37
N TRP A 24 6.67 4.41 -8.35
CA TRP A 24 6.63 2.94 -8.25
C TRP A 24 8.04 2.34 -8.35
N GLN A 25 8.32 1.30 -7.58
CA GLN A 25 9.62 0.61 -7.55
C GLN A 25 9.50 -0.84 -8.03
N SER A 26 10.63 -1.54 -8.12
CA SER A 26 10.70 -2.99 -8.32
C SER A 26 10.05 -3.46 -9.64
N LYS A 27 10.27 -2.72 -10.71
CA LYS A 27 9.91 -3.14 -12.08
C LYS A 27 10.75 -4.36 -12.47
N VAL A 28 10.09 -5.48 -12.81
CA VAL A 28 10.78 -6.69 -13.29
C VAL A 28 10.35 -7.03 -14.72
N GLY A 29 11.34 -7.30 -15.57
CA GLY A 29 11.11 -7.73 -16.96
C GLY A 29 10.64 -6.62 -17.91
N PRO A 30 10.37 -6.97 -19.17
CA PRO A 30 10.15 -6.01 -20.26
C PRO A 30 8.71 -5.50 -20.37
N ALA A 31 7.77 -6.08 -19.62
CA ALA A 31 6.36 -5.68 -19.66
C ALA A 31 6.17 -4.21 -19.23
N ALA A 32 5.03 -3.63 -19.59
CA ALA A 32 4.66 -2.30 -19.11
C ALA A 32 4.22 -2.39 -17.63
N TRP A 33 4.78 -1.50 -16.81
CA TRP A 33 4.47 -1.37 -15.38
C TRP A 33 3.89 0.02 -15.10
N LEU A 34 3.35 0.21 -13.89
CA LEU A 34 2.92 1.52 -13.42
C LEU A 34 4.12 2.49 -13.40
N SER A 35 3.87 3.72 -13.83
CA SER A 35 4.86 4.78 -13.98
C SER A 35 4.47 6.02 -13.15
N PRO A 36 5.42 6.93 -12.85
CA PRO A 36 6.86 6.82 -13.14
C PRO A 36 7.56 5.79 -12.24
N SER A 37 8.65 5.20 -12.74
CA SER A 37 9.54 4.41 -11.88
C SER A 37 10.37 5.32 -10.96
N THR A 38 10.81 4.77 -9.83
CA THR A 38 11.49 5.54 -8.78
C THR A 38 12.82 6.13 -9.26
N ASP A 39 13.61 5.37 -10.01
CA ASP A 39 14.87 5.79 -10.62
C ASP A 39 14.70 6.90 -11.67
N GLU A 40 13.69 6.79 -12.54
CA GLU A 40 13.31 7.80 -13.52
C GLU A 40 12.87 9.11 -12.83
N ALA A 41 12.07 8.99 -11.77
CA ALA A 41 11.61 10.13 -11.00
C ALA A 41 12.76 10.85 -10.29
N ILE A 42 13.66 10.12 -9.61
CA ILE A 42 14.86 10.67 -8.98
C ILE A 42 15.71 11.41 -10.01
N THR A 43 16.02 10.76 -11.13
CA THR A 43 16.83 11.35 -12.21
C THR A 43 16.17 12.61 -12.75
N GLY A 44 14.86 12.59 -12.97
CA GLY A 44 14.08 13.73 -13.46
C GLY A 44 14.03 14.89 -12.47
N LEU A 45 13.93 14.62 -11.17
CA LEU A 45 13.93 15.63 -10.11
C LEU A 45 15.30 16.31 -9.99
N VAL A 46 16.38 15.54 -9.99
CA VAL A 46 17.75 16.07 -9.90
C VAL A 46 18.09 16.93 -11.11
N LYS A 47 17.70 16.52 -12.33
CA LYS A 47 17.84 17.36 -13.55
C LYS A 47 17.10 18.70 -13.46
N ARG A 48 16.06 18.79 -12.62
CA ARG A 48 15.28 20.01 -12.38
C ARG A 48 15.77 20.80 -11.16
N GLY A 49 16.89 20.40 -10.54
CA GLY A 49 17.49 21.10 -9.41
C GLY A 49 17.06 20.60 -8.03
N HIS A 50 16.18 19.60 -7.93
CA HIS A 50 15.82 19.00 -6.64
C HIS A 50 16.85 17.93 -6.26
N ARG A 51 17.84 18.31 -5.45
CA ARG A 51 19.00 17.47 -5.11
C ARG A 51 18.93 16.79 -3.74
N ASN A 52 17.92 17.11 -2.94
CA ASN A 52 17.69 16.52 -1.63
C ASN A 52 16.35 15.76 -1.64
N ILE A 53 16.39 14.44 -1.47
CA ILE A 53 15.25 13.54 -1.66
C ILE A 53 15.10 12.60 -0.45
N LEU A 54 13.87 12.47 0.07
CA LEU A 54 13.49 11.46 1.06
C LEU A 54 12.63 10.39 0.37
N LEU A 55 13.08 9.14 0.45
CA LEU A 55 12.34 7.95 0.02
C LEU A 55 11.53 7.41 1.19
N VAL A 56 10.26 7.09 0.96
CA VAL A 56 9.35 6.56 1.98
C VAL A 56 8.73 5.25 1.46
N PRO A 57 9.04 4.09 2.07
CA PRO A 57 8.50 2.80 1.65
C PRO A 57 7.03 2.64 2.10
N ILE A 58 6.12 3.40 1.49
CA ILE A 58 4.75 3.60 2.00
C ILE A 58 3.85 2.35 1.95
N ALA A 59 4.21 1.35 1.13
CA ALA A 59 3.38 0.17 0.86
C ALA A 59 3.86 -1.10 1.56
N PHE A 60 4.90 -1.01 2.41
CA PHE A 60 5.42 -2.13 3.19
C PHE A 60 5.66 -1.71 4.64
N THR A 61 5.36 -2.63 5.56
CA THR A 61 5.38 -2.35 7.00
C THR A 61 6.68 -2.76 7.69
N SER A 62 7.53 -3.52 7.00
CA SER A 62 8.80 -4.02 7.54
C SER A 62 9.90 -3.89 6.51
N ASP A 63 11.13 -3.65 6.96
CA ASP A 63 12.31 -3.72 6.11
C ASP A 63 12.50 -5.16 5.60
N HIS A 64 12.86 -5.27 4.34
CA HIS A 64 13.14 -6.53 3.65
C HIS A 64 14.29 -6.32 2.68
N ILE A 65 14.87 -7.43 2.19
CA ILE A 65 16.13 -7.36 1.43
C ILE A 65 15.98 -6.46 0.19
N GLU A 66 14.83 -6.49 -0.45
CA GLU A 66 14.51 -5.66 -1.61
C GLU A 66 14.47 -4.17 -1.26
N THR A 67 13.85 -3.78 -0.14
CA THR A 67 13.80 -2.36 0.27
C THR A 67 15.15 -1.85 0.73
N LEU A 68 15.94 -2.65 1.45
CA LEU A 68 17.27 -2.24 1.90
C LEU A 68 18.24 -2.11 0.72
N HIS A 69 18.29 -3.11 -0.17
CA HIS A 69 19.22 -3.09 -1.28
C HIS A 69 18.83 -2.05 -2.34
N GLU A 70 17.59 -2.07 -2.83
CA GLU A 70 17.14 -1.21 -3.92
C GLU A 70 17.15 0.28 -3.48
N LEU A 71 16.63 0.58 -2.29
CA LEU A 71 16.50 1.98 -1.88
C LEU A 71 17.80 2.55 -1.29
N ASP A 72 18.50 1.82 -0.43
CA ASP A 72 19.68 2.37 0.27
C ASP A 72 20.96 2.25 -0.56
N ILE A 73 21.12 1.19 -1.34
CA ILE A 73 22.33 0.97 -2.16
C ILE A 73 22.10 1.49 -3.57
N GLU A 74 21.14 0.93 -4.31
CA GLU A 74 21.00 1.27 -5.73
C GLU A 74 20.55 2.72 -5.93
N TYR A 75 19.57 3.20 -5.15
CA TYR A 75 19.08 4.57 -5.30
C TYR A 75 19.84 5.58 -4.45
N ALA A 76 19.93 5.38 -3.13
CA ALA A 76 20.48 6.39 -2.25
C ALA A 76 22.00 6.54 -2.34
N HIS A 77 22.73 5.49 -2.74
CA HIS A 77 24.17 5.54 -2.94
C HIS A 77 24.54 5.63 -4.43
N ASP A 78 24.23 4.62 -5.24
CA ASP A 78 24.75 4.50 -6.61
C ASP A 78 24.11 5.51 -7.56
N LEU A 79 22.77 5.56 -7.60
CA LEU A 79 22.05 6.49 -8.46
C LEU A 79 22.28 7.93 -8.01
N ALA A 80 22.24 8.21 -6.71
CA ALA A 80 22.54 9.54 -6.15
C ALA A 80 23.87 10.09 -6.67
N LYS A 81 24.94 9.28 -6.60
CA LYS A 81 26.26 9.63 -7.13
C LYS A 81 26.23 9.84 -8.65
N LYS A 82 25.55 8.96 -9.38
CA LYS A 82 25.45 9.00 -10.85
C LYS A 82 24.74 10.26 -11.36
N VAL A 83 23.68 10.71 -10.68
CA VAL A 83 22.89 11.88 -11.11
C VAL A 83 23.34 13.18 -10.45
N GLY A 84 24.23 13.12 -9.46
CA GLY A 84 24.69 14.29 -8.71
C GLY A 84 23.65 14.82 -7.72
N ALA A 85 22.91 13.93 -7.06
CA ALA A 85 22.10 14.30 -5.91
C ALA A 85 23.01 14.71 -4.74
N GLU A 86 22.58 15.68 -3.94
CA GLU A 86 23.30 16.09 -2.73
C GLU A 86 23.03 15.12 -1.58
N LYS A 87 21.77 14.69 -1.46
CA LYS A 87 21.35 13.75 -0.43
C LYS A 87 20.12 12.98 -0.88
N ILE A 88 20.21 11.66 -0.85
CA ILE A 88 19.05 10.78 -0.89
C ILE A 88 19.08 9.97 0.40
N VAL A 89 17.97 9.97 1.12
CA VAL A 89 17.81 9.17 2.34
C VAL A 89 16.48 8.46 2.30
N ARG A 90 16.37 7.37 3.06
CA ARG A 90 15.14 6.61 3.21
C ARG A 90 14.64 6.71 4.65
N SER A 91 13.33 6.77 4.84
CA SER A 91 12.74 6.57 6.16
C SER A 91 12.72 5.08 6.52
N GLY A 92 12.85 4.76 7.81
CA GLY A 92 12.59 3.39 8.28
C GLY A 92 11.16 2.95 7.95
N ALA A 93 10.96 1.65 7.72
CA ALA A 93 9.63 1.07 7.76
C ALA A 93 9.09 1.10 9.21
N PRO A 94 7.77 0.95 9.43
CA PRO A 94 7.21 0.87 10.77
C PRO A 94 7.87 -0.18 11.68
N ASN A 95 8.26 -1.34 11.12
CA ASN A 95 8.94 -2.43 11.84
C ASN A 95 8.22 -2.78 13.16
N ASP A 96 8.92 -2.69 14.28
CA ASP A 96 8.44 -2.96 15.64
C ASP A 96 8.06 -1.69 16.41
N HIS A 97 7.84 -0.57 15.71
CA HIS A 97 7.48 0.69 16.35
C HIS A 97 6.21 0.52 17.22
N PRO A 98 6.24 0.87 18.52
CA PRO A 98 5.14 0.59 19.45
C PRO A 98 3.78 1.09 18.96
N MET A 99 3.72 2.32 18.43
CA MET A 99 2.49 2.89 17.86
C MET A 99 1.94 2.08 16.68
N PHE A 100 2.80 1.47 15.87
CA PHE A 100 2.35 0.62 14.76
C PHE A 100 1.76 -0.69 15.30
N ILE A 101 2.40 -1.29 16.30
CA ILE A 101 1.87 -2.48 17.00
C ILE A 101 0.51 -2.17 17.66
N ASP A 102 0.39 -1.04 18.36
CA ASP A 102 -0.87 -0.60 18.98
C ASP A 102 -1.96 -0.41 17.91
N THR A 103 -1.61 0.14 16.74
CA THR A 103 -2.53 0.27 15.61
C THR A 103 -3.03 -1.09 15.10
N LEU A 104 -2.15 -2.09 14.99
CA LEU A 104 -2.55 -3.45 14.61
C LEU A 104 -3.50 -4.07 15.65
N VAL A 105 -3.21 -3.86 16.93
CA VAL A 105 -4.08 -4.29 18.03
C VAL A 105 -5.46 -3.65 17.90
N ASP A 106 -5.53 -2.36 17.61
CA ASP A 106 -6.79 -1.63 17.45
C ASP A 106 -7.57 -2.08 16.21
N ILE A 107 -6.91 -2.36 15.09
CA ILE A 107 -7.54 -2.95 13.90
C ILE A 107 -8.20 -4.28 14.24
N VAL A 108 -7.48 -5.17 14.95
CA VAL A 108 -8.00 -6.48 15.33
C VAL A 108 -9.13 -6.36 16.36
N LYS A 109 -9.01 -5.49 17.37
CA LYS A 109 -10.08 -5.23 18.33
C LYS A 109 -11.34 -4.70 17.63
N ASN A 110 -11.19 -3.74 16.73
CA ASN A 110 -12.29 -3.19 15.95
C ASN A 110 -12.93 -4.26 15.06
N HIS A 111 -12.15 -5.19 14.51
CA HIS A 111 -12.68 -6.31 13.75
C HIS A 111 -13.44 -7.34 14.61
N LEU A 112 -12.94 -7.65 15.82
CA LEU A 112 -13.54 -8.64 16.72
C LEU A 112 -14.82 -8.13 17.40
N TYR A 113 -14.82 -6.87 17.83
CA TYR A 113 -15.90 -6.28 18.63
C TYR A 113 -16.79 -5.31 17.83
N GLY A 114 -16.36 -4.91 16.64
CA GLY A 114 -17.17 -4.11 15.74
C GLY A 114 -18.29 -4.92 15.08
N LYS A 115 -19.16 -4.21 14.35
CA LYS A 115 -20.23 -4.86 13.58
C LYS A 115 -19.74 -5.35 12.22
N VAL A 116 -18.68 -4.73 11.68
CA VAL A 116 -18.20 -4.99 10.32
C VAL A 116 -17.06 -5.99 10.33
N HIS A 117 -17.37 -7.21 9.92
CA HIS A 117 -16.40 -8.30 9.81
C HIS A 117 -15.92 -8.54 8.36
N LEU A 118 -16.57 -7.92 7.37
CA LEU A 118 -16.13 -7.94 5.98
C LEU A 118 -16.21 -6.54 5.40
N SER A 119 -15.11 -6.11 4.76
CA SER A 119 -15.13 -4.89 3.96
C SER A 119 -16.03 -5.09 2.72
N PRO A 120 -16.94 -4.16 2.40
CA PRO A 120 -17.70 -4.19 1.15
C PRO A 120 -16.78 -4.27 -0.09
N GLN A 121 -15.58 -3.68 -0.02
CA GLN A 121 -14.60 -3.71 -1.10
C GLN A 121 -14.09 -5.14 -1.38
N PHE A 122 -13.95 -5.97 -0.34
CA PHE A 122 -13.51 -7.37 -0.50
C PHE A 122 -14.49 -8.20 -1.34
N LEU A 123 -15.78 -7.88 -1.26
CA LEU A 123 -16.84 -8.57 -2.00
C LEU A 123 -16.87 -8.19 -3.48
N MET A 124 -16.27 -7.07 -3.85
CA MET A 124 -16.16 -6.64 -5.24
C MET A 124 -15.03 -7.39 -5.96
N ARG A 125 -15.32 -7.96 -7.12
CA ARG A 125 -14.30 -8.52 -8.02
C ARG A 125 -13.70 -7.41 -8.88
N CYS A 126 -12.45 -7.60 -9.31
CA CYS A 126 -11.88 -6.73 -10.33
C CYS A 126 -12.78 -6.75 -11.58
N PRO A 127 -13.02 -5.59 -12.24
CA PRO A 127 -13.92 -5.52 -13.40
C PRO A 127 -13.56 -6.48 -14.55
N LEU A 128 -12.26 -6.80 -14.70
CA LEU A 128 -11.74 -7.71 -15.74
C LEU A 128 -11.18 -9.01 -15.14
N CYS A 129 -11.76 -9.50 -14.05
CA CYS A 129 -11.27 -10.67 -13.34
C CYS A 129 -11.48 -11.97 -14.14
N VAL A 130 -10.39 -12.58 -14.61
CA VAL A 130 -10.41 -13.90 -15.29
C VAL A 130 -10.19 -15.09 -14.35
N ASN A 131 -9.79 -14.86 -13.10
CA ASN A 131 -9.55 -15.94 -12.13
C ASN A 131 -10.87 -16.34 -11.45
N SER A 132 -11.32 -17.57 -11.70
CA SER A 132 -12.55 -18.14 -11.12
C SER A 132 -12.50 -18.29 -9.61
N THR A 133 -11.32 -18.55 -9.04
CA THR A 133 -11.11 -18.71 -7.60
C THR A 133 -11.48 -17.46 -6.81
N CYS A 134 -11.33 -16.26 -7.42
CA CYS A 134 -11.69 -15.00 -6.79
C CYS A 134 -13.18 -14.92 -6.40
N GLY A 135 -14.07 -15.53 -7.20
CA GLY A 135 -15.50 -15.58 -6.92
C GLY A 135 -15.84 -16.64 -5.86
N LEU A 136 -15.16 -17.79 -5.92
CA LEU A 136 -15.32 -18.88 -4.95
C LEU A 136 -14.92 -18.42 -3.54
N ALA A 137 -13.79 -17.75 -3.41
CA ALA A 137 -13.31 -17.22 -2.13
C ALA A 137 -14.32 -16.22 -1.53
N LYS A 138 -14.79 -15.24 -2.31
CA LYS A 138 -15.79 -14.25 -1.84
C LYS A 138 -17.09 -14.91 -1.40
N SER A 139 -17.58 -15.86 -2.20
CA SER A 139 -18.79 -16.63 -1.87
C SER A 139 -18.63 -17.45 -0.60
N TRP A 140 -17.42 -17.97 -0.34
CA TRP A 140 -17.13 -18.68 0.89
C TRP A 140 -17.23 -17.74 2.09
N PHE A 141 -16.59 -16.57 2.06
CA PHE A 141 -16.66 -15.60 3.16
C PHE A 141 -18.09 -15.11 3.41
N LEU A 142 -18.87 -14.82 2.35
CA LEU A 142 -20.29 -14.42 2.48
C LEU A 142 -21.16 -15.46 3.17
N ARG A 143 -20.85 -16.75 3.04
CA ARG A 143 -21.61 -17.83 3.68
C ARG A 143 -21.24 -18.06 5.15
N HIS A 144 -20.03 -17.68 5.55
CA HIS A 144 -19.47 -18.05 6.86
C HIS A 144 -19.21 -16.86 7.78
N VAL A 145 -19.16 -15.64 7.25
CA VAL A 145 -19.00 -14.43 8.05
C VAL A 145 -20.33 -13.67 8.05
N PRO A 146 -20.92 -13.40 9.23
CA PRO A 146 -22.16 -12.65 9.33
C PRO A 146 -22.04 -11.28 8.66
N ASP A 147 -22.97 -10.98 7.75
CA ASP A 147 -23.07 -9.65 7.14
C ASP A 147 -23.86 -8.72 8.08
N PRO A 148 -23.23 -7.67 8.65
CA PRO A 148 -23.96 -6.70 9.46
C PRO A 148 -24.97 -5.85 8.68
N LEU A 149 -24.84 -5.76 7.35
CA LEU A 149 -25.75 -5.01 6.49
C LEU A 149 -26.97 -5.83 6.07
N ASN A 150 -26.97 -7.14 6.32
CA ASN A 150 -27.99 -8.07 5.84
C ASN A 150 -28.54 -8.96 6.97
N GLN A 151 -28.75 -8.38 8.16
CA GLN A 151 -29.37 -9.06 9.31
C GLN A 151 -30.90 -9.26 9.15
N HIS A 152 -31.49 -8.84 8.02
CA HIS A 152 -32.90 -9.01 7.69
C HIS A 152 -33.10 -9.58 6.28
N GLY A 153 -32.95 -10.91 6.14
CA GLY A 153 -33.32 -11.67 4.93
C GLY A 153 -32.29 -12.76 4.66
N VAL A 154 -32.55 -14.04 4.87
CA VAL A 154 -33.63 -14.83 4.26
C VAL A 154 -34.06 -15.93 5.24
N GLN A 155 -35.19 -15.75 5.93
CA GLN A 155 -36.03 -16.89 6.31
C GLN A 155 -36.90 -17.21 5.09
N ASN A 156 -36.47 -18.18 4.28
CA ASN A 156 -37.36 -19.04 3.49
C ASN A 156 -36.55 -20.07 2.69
N ARG A 157 -36.31 -21.22 3.32
CA ARG A 157 -36.44 -22.52 2.65
C ARG A 157 -37.26 -23.42 3.56
N LYS A 158 -38.59 -23.32 3.43
CA LYS A 158 -39.44 -24.46 3.75
C LYS A 158 -39.42 -25.38 2.55
N GLU A 159 -39.00 -26.61 2.80
CA GLU A 159 -39.23 -27.77 1.97
C GLU A 159 -40.73 -27.87 1.64
N LYS A 160 -41.03 -28.00 0.35
CA LYS A 160 -42.15 -28.75 -0.21
C LYS A 160 -41.74 -29.28 -1.57
#